data_AF-A0A251TXE6-F1
#
_entry.id   AF-A0A251TXE6-F1
#
_cell.length_a   1.000
_cell.length_b   1.000
_cell.length_c   1.000
_cell.angle_alpha   90.00
_cell.angle_beta   90.00
_cell.angle_gamma   90.00
#
_symmetry.space_group_name_H-M   'P 1'
#
loop_
_entity.id
_entity.type
_entity.pdbx_description
1 polymer ?
#
loop_
_entity_poly.entity_id
_entity_poly.type
_entity_poly.pdbx_seq_one_letter_code
_entity_poly.pdbx_strand_id
1 'polypeptide(L)'
;MSSEHHQQLLGSNSDATPQFSWRKLWLFTGPGFLMSIAFLDPGNLEGDLQAGAIAGYSLLWLLLWTTGIGLLVQLLSARLGVATGRHLAELCREEYPYWAGKLLWVMAELALIGADIQEVIGSAIALKILTNGSLPLWAGVLITVLDCFIFLFLENYDVRKLEALFAFLIAVMAVSFAWMFGGTKPNAKELLVGLVVPKLNSKTIQKAVGVVGCMITPHNVFLHSALVQSRKVDPKQTGRVREALRYYSIESTTALSITFVINLFVTTVFAKAFFGTAIADTVGLRNAGQFLEERFGGGLVPILYIWAVGLLAAGQSSTITGTYAGQFIMDGFLNLGVKKWARALITRSCAIVPTLIVAIIFNTSENRLDVLNEWLNVLQSLQFPFALIPLLCLVAKEDLMGVFAIGPVLKTISWLVAAFLSYKRLPVTTVSS
;
A
#
# COMPACT_ATOMS: atom_id res chain seq x y z
N MET A 1 -0.54 34.05 47.08
CA MET A 1 0.14 33.97 45.77
C MET A 1 -0.13 32.63 45.05
N SER A 2 -1.37 32.10 45.09
CA SER A 2 -1.70 30.79 44.46
C SER A 2 -2.90 30.86 43.52
N SER A 3 -3.40 32.05 43.18
CA SER A 3 -4.53 32.22 42.26
C SER A 3 -4.16 32.86 40.92
N GLU A 4 -2.98 33.48 40.80
CA GLU A 4 -2.59 34.17 39.55
C GLU A 4 -1.95 33.25 38.50
N HIS A 5 -1.39 32.10 38.91
CA HIS A 5 -0.81 31.14 37.95
C HIS A 5 -1.84 30.32 37.17
N HIS A 6 -3.12 30.32 37.59
CA HIS A 6 -4.19 29.64 36.85
C HIS A 6 -4.85 30.54 35.80
N GLN A 7 -4.56 31.84 35.79
CA GLN A 7 -5.14 32.81 34.85
C GLN A 7 -4.24 33.15 33.65
N GLN A 8 -2.97 32.72 33.63
CA GLN A 8 -2.05 32.98 32.52
C GLN A 8 -2.09 31.95 31.38
N LEU A 9 -2.85 30.87 31.49
CA LEU A 9 -3.04 29.89 30.39
C LEU A 9 -4.29 30.12 29.54
N LEU A 10 -5.08 31.15 29.85
CA LEU A 10 -6.27 31.54 29.07
C LEU A 10 -5.97 32.55 27.94
N GLY A 11 -4.69 32.86 27.71
CA GLY A 11 -4.24 33.79 26.66
C GLY A 11 -3.25 33.20 25.64
N SER A 12 -2.94 31.89 25.67
CA SER A 12 -2.07 31.33 24.63
C SER A 12 -2.87 31.18 23.34
N ASN A 13 -2.61 32.05 22.35
CA ASN A 13 -3.13 31.98 20.98
C ASN A 13 -3.44 30.54 20.55
N SER A 14 -4.71 30.13 20.64
CA SER A 14 -5.19 28.79 20.25
C SER A 14 -4.95 28.51 18.76
N ASP A 15 -4.72 29.56 17.98
CA ASP A 15 -4.45 29.54 16.54
C ASP A 15 -2.96 29.51 16.19
N ALA A 16 -2.05 29.77 17.14
CA ALA A 16 -0.62 29.80 16.84
C ALA A 16 -0.08 28.37 16.71
N THR A 17 0.47 28.04 15.54
CA THR A 17 1.17 26.76 15.34
C THR A 17 2.43 26.74 16.20
N PRO A 18 2.62 25.74 17.08
CA PRO A 18 3.85 25.57 17.84
C PRO A 18 5.08 25.45 16.94
N GLN A 19 6.25 25.81 17.47
CA GLN A 19 7.52 25.68 16.73
C GLN A 19 7.85 24.21 16.43
N PHE A 20 8.47 23.98 15.29
CA PHE A 20 8.87 22.65 14.84
C PHE A 20 9.88 22.00 15.80
N SER A 21 9.66 20.73 16.15
CA SER A 21 10.55 19.98 17.01
C SER A 21 10.84 18.59 16.45
N TRP A 22 12.13 18.27 16.29
CA TRP A 22 12.58 16.94 15.89
C TRP A 22 12.13 15.85 16.86
N ARG A 23 12.09 16.13 18.17
CA ARG A 23 11.62 15.17 19.18
C ARG A 23 10.14 14.87 19.01
N LYS A 24 9.33 15.87 18.64
CA LYS A 24 7.92 15.66 18.32
C LYS A 24 7.75 14.90 17.01
N LEU A 25 8.53 15.20 15.97
CA LEU A 25 8.52 14.44 14.72
C LEU A 25 8.66 12.93 14.99
N TRP A 26 9.65 12.54 15.80
CA TRP A 26 9.85 11.15 16.21
C TRP A 26 8.67 10.55 17.00
N LEU A 27 7.95 11.35 17.78
CA LEU A 27 6.73 10.92 18.48
C LEU A 27 5.56 10.68 17.51
N PHE A 28 5.44 11.51 16.47
CA PHE A 28 4.41 11.38 15.44
C PHE A 28 4.74 10.28 14.42
N THR A 29 6.02 9.90 14.30
CA THR A 29 6.49 8.83 13.42
C THR A 29 5.86 7.48 13.79
N GLY A 30 5.34 6.76 12.80
CA GLY A 30 4.68 5.46 12.90
C GLY A 30 3.64 5.26 11.78
N PRO A 31 2.52 6.02 11.79
CA PRO A 31 1.45 5.86 10.81
C PRO A 31 1.91 5.96 9.36
N GLY A 32 2.72 6.96 9.01
CA GLY A 32 3.23 7.14 7.65
C GLY A 32 4.16 6.01 7.21
N PHE A 33 5.00 5.51 8.12
CA PHE A 33 5.86 4.35 7.84
C PHE A 33 5.07 3.07 7.66
N LEU A 34 4.10 2.79 8.54
CA LEU A 34 3.22 1.62 8.42
C LEU A 34 2.47 1.64 7.08
N MET A 35 1.99 2.82 6.66
CA MET A 35 1.37 3.00 5.34
C MET A 35 2.35 2.79 4.19
N SER A 36 3.60 3.23 4.32
CA SER A 36 4.61 3.08 3.26
C SER A 36 5.04 1.63 3.01
N ILE A 37 4.96 0.79 4.04
CA ILE A 37 5.25 -0.64 3.91
C ILE A 37 4.17 -1.34 3.08
N ALA A 38 2.93 -0.88 3.15
CA ALA A 38 1.85 -1.41 2.31
C ALA A 38 2.03 -1.09 0.80
N PHE A 39 2.98 -0.21 0.43
CA PHE A 39 3.37 0.03 -0.97
C PHE A 39 4.49 -0.91 -1.44
N LEU A 40 4.99 -1.77 -0.54
CA LEU A 40 6.01 -2.79 -0.78
C LEU A 40 5.44 -4.21 -0.61
N ASP A 41 4.12 -4.34 -0.60
CA ASP A 41 3.43 -5.63 -0.52
C ASP A 41 3.71 -6.49 -1.77
N PRO A 42 3.48 -7.81 -1.71
CA PRO A 42 3.72 -8.70 -2.85
C PRO A 42 3.03 -8.27 -4.14
N GLY A 43 1.82 -7.69 -4.05
CA GLY A 43 1.07 -7.18 -5.20
C GLY A 43 1.77 -6.02 -5.90
N ASN A 44 2.30 -5.04 -5.15
CA ASN A 44 3.09 -3.95 -5.71
C ASN A 44 4.41 -4.43 -6.31
N LEU A 45 5.13 -5.30 -5.61
CA LEU A 45 6.40 -5.85 -6.10
C LEU A 45 6.22 -6.59 -7.43
N GLU A 46 5.14 -7.36 -7.57
CA GLU A 46 4.79 -8.07 -8.80
C GLU A 46 4.46 -7.10 -9.95
N GLY A 47 3.65 -6.07 -9.68
CA GLY A 47 3.35 -5.04 -10.67
C GLY A 47 4.61 -4.33 -11.17
N ASP A 48 5.50 -3.96 -10.23
CA ASP A 48 6.71 -3.20 -10.52
C ASP A 48 7.78 -4.01 -11.26
N LEU A 49 7.94 -5.30 -10.93
CA LEU A 49 8.88 -6.18 -11.63
C LEU A 49 8.37 -6.51 -13.04
N GLN A 50 7.06 -6.75 -13.22
CA GLN A 50 6.48 -7.01 -14.54
C GLN A 50 6.52 -5.76 -15.42
N ALA A 51 6.24 -4.59 -14.85
CA ALA A 51 6.38 -3.32 -15.53
C ALA A 51 7.82 -3.10 -16.02
N GLY A 52 8.81 -3.40 -15.17
CA GLY A 52 10.21 -3.34 -15.54
C GLY A 52 10.55 -4.32 -16.68
N ALA A 53 10.24 -5.60 -16.49
CA ALA A 53 10.59 -6.65 -17.44
C ALA A 53 9.95 -6.45 -18.83
N ILE A 54 8.68 -6.04 -18.90
CA ILE A 54 7.93 -5.95 -20.17
C ILE A 54 8.04 -4.57 -20.80
N ALA A 55 8.03 -3.49 -20.00
CA ALA A 55 7.96 -2.12 -20.50
C ALA A 55 9.30 -1.35 -20.40
N GLY A 56 10.31 -1.93 -19.77
CA GLY A 56 11.60 -1.29 -19.57
C GLY A 56 11.45 0.02 -18.80
N TYR A 57 12.14 1.07 -19.26
CA TYR A 57 12.08 2.39 -18.62
C TYR A 57 10.85 3.23 -19.00
N SER A 58 9.98 2.73 -19.86
CA SER A 58 8.85 3.53 -20.39
C SER A 58 7.73 3.80 -19.37
N LEU A 59 7.63 2.99 -18.30
CA LEU A 59 6.62 3.12 -17.25
C LEU A 59 7.12 3.82 -15.97
N LEU A 60 8.39 4.26 -15.93
CA LEU A 60 8.93 4.90 -14.72
C LEU A 60 8.23 6.22 -14.39
N TRP A 61 7.83 7.00 -15.41
CA TRP A 61 7.01 8.20 -15.19
C TRP A 61 5.68 7.82 -14.51
N LEU A 62 5.09 6.68 -14.89
CA LEU A 62 3.84 6.24 -14.33
C LEU A 62 4.01 5.91 -12.86
N LEU A 63 5.07 5.18 -12.49
CA LEU A 63 5.46 4.88 -11.11
C LEU A 63 5.59 6.17 -10.26
N LEU A 64 6.26 7.20 -10.80
CA LEU A 64 6.41 8.49 -10.12
C LEU A 64 5.06 9.19 -9.91
N TRP A 65 4.24 9.27 -10.96
CA TRP A 65 2.94 9.91 -10.90
C TRP A 65 1.96 9.18 -9.99
N THR A 66 1.93 7.84 -10.02
CA THR A 66 1.07 7.03 -9.14
C THR A 66 1.50 7.13 -7.68
N THR A 67 2.80 7.15 -7.40
CA THR A 67 3.31 7.43 -6.04
C THR A 67 2.90 8.82 -5.57
N GLY A 68 3.03 9.83 -6.44
CA GLY A 68 2.60 11.21 -6.12
C GLY A 68 1.09 11.33 -5.86
N ILE A 69 0.28 10.61 -6.63
CA ILE A 69 -1.16 10.52 -6.38
C ILE A 69 -1.45 9.77 -5.07
N GLY A 70 -0.74 8.67 -4.80
CA GLY A 70 -0.83 7.93 -3.55
C GLY A 70 -0.53 8.83 -2.35
N LEU A 71 0.52 9.65 -2.43
CA LEU A 71 0.85 10.66 -1.42
C LEU A 71 -0.29 11.66 -1.26
N LEU A 72 -0.82 12.22 -2.36
CA LEU A 72 -1.95 13.16 -2.29
C LEU A 72 -3.15 12.55 -1.55
N VAL A 73 -3.56 11.33 -1.93
CA VAL A 73 -4.70 10.64 -1.32
C VAL A 73 -4.44 10.33 0.15
N GLN A 74 -3.22 9.90 0.50
CA GLN A 74 -2.83 9.67 1.89
C GLN A 74 -2.87 10.95 2.72
N LEU A 75 -2.40 12.08 2.19
CA LEU A 75 -2.43 13.36 2.89
C LEU A 75 -3.85 13.87 3.10
N LEU A 76 -4.77 13.62 2.14
CA LEU A 76 -6.18 13.95 2.29
C LEU A 76 -6.86 13.05 3.34
N SER A 77 -6.53 11.75 3.35
CA SER A 77 -7.03 10.79 4.34
C SER A 77 -6.54 11.12 5.76
N ALA A 78 -5.25 11.41 5.92
CA ALA A 78 -4.68 11.90 7.18
C ALA A 78 -5.34 13.22 7.61
N ARG A 79 -5.58 14.14 6.66
CA ARG A 79 -6.24 15.41 6.95
C ARG A 79 -7.65 15.21 7.48
N LEU A 80 -8.44 14.34 6.84
CA LEU A 80 -9.79 14.00 7.29
C LEU A 80 -9.76 13.46 8.73
N GLY A 81 -8.88 12.48 8.99
CA GLY A 81 -8.77 11.83 10.30
C GLY A 81 -8.38 12.77 11.44
N VAL A 82 -7.40 13.65 11.20
CA VAL A 82 -6.91 14.59 12.22
C VAL A 82 -7.86 15.77 12.43
N ALA A 83 -8.48 16.28 11.35
CA ALA A 83 -9.35 17.45 11.45
C ALA A 83 -10.71 17.11 12.08
N THR A 84 -11.29 15.96 11.72
CA THR A 84 -12.62 15.56 12.24
C THR A 84 -12.53 14.75 13.53
N GLY A 85 -11.37 14.15 13.83
CA GLY A 85 -11.19 13.20 14.92
C GLY A 85 -11.88 11.86 14.66
N ARG A 86 -12.27 11.59 13.41
CA ARG A 86 -13.07 10.44 12.98
C ARG A 86 -12.54 9.87 11.68
N HIS A 87 -12.65 8.56 11.49
CA HIS A 87 -12.08 7.94 10.29
C HIS A 87 -13.07 7.88 9.14
N LEU A 88 -12.56 7.69 7.93
CA LEU A 88 -13.35 7.77 6.69
C LEU A 88 -14.58 6.84 6.72
N ALA A 89 -14.44 5.62 7.23
CA ALA A 89 -15.55 4.65 7.28
C ALA A 89 -16.72 5.12 8.17
N GLU A 90 -16.44 5.76 9.32
CA GLU A 90 -17.50 6.31 10.18
C GLU A 90 -18.24 7.46 9.50
N LEU A 91 -17.48 8.36 8.87
CA LEU A 91 -18.03 9.52 8.17
C LEU A 91 -18.86 9.10 6.97
N CYS A 92 -18.41 8.07 6.23
CA CYS A 92 -19.19 7.49 5.15
C CYS A 92 -20.51 6.89 5.65
N ARG A 93 -20.53 6.28 6.84
CA ARG A 93 -21.77 5.73 7.42
C ARG A 93 -22.78 6.82 7.77
N GLU A 94 -22.32 7.97 8.24
CA GLU A 94 -23.19 9.05 8.70
C GLU A 94 -23.69 9.96 7.60
N GLU A 95 -22.86 10.22 6.59
CA GLU A 95 -23.17 11.17 5.53
C GLU A 95 -23.96 10.53 4.37
N TYR A 96 -23.80 9.21 4.16
CA TYR A 96 -24.48 8.51 3.08
C TYR A 96 -25.71 7.73 3.56
N PRO A 97 -26.73 7.55 2.71
CA PRO A 97 -27.88 6.73 3.03
C PRO A 97 -27.46 5.27 3.27
N TYR A 98 -28.25 4.55 4.09
CA TYR A 98 -27.94 3.18 4.53
C TYR A 98 -27.53 2.22 3.40
N TRP A 99 -28.21 2.27 2.25
CA TRP A 99 -27.89 1.40 1.11
C TRP A 99 -26.49 1.69 0.52
N ALA A 100 -26.10 2.97 0.43
CA ALA A 100 -24.81 3.38 -0.11
C ALA A 100 -23.69 3.06 0.88
N GLY A 101 -23.91 3.28 2.18
CA GLY A 101 -22.99 2.85 3.23
C GLY A 101 -22.73 1.34 3.21
N LYS A 102 -23.78 0.52 3.04
CA LYS A 102 -23.64 -0.94 2.90
C LYS A 102 -22.90 -1.34 1.62
N LEU A 103 -23.16 -0.67 0.49
CA LEU A 103 -22.42 -0.90 -0.75
C LEU A 103 -20.93 -0.58 -0.59
N LEU A 104 -20.60 0.57 -0.01
CA LEU A 104 -19.22 0.98 0.25
C LEU A 104 -18.50 -0.02 1.17
N TRP A 105 -19.19 -0.52 2.20
CA TRP A 105 -18.67 -1.57 3.08
C TRP A 105 -18.35 -2.86 2.31
N VAL A 106 -19.28 -3.36 1.48
CA VAL A 106 -19.04 -4.56 0.67
C VAL A 106 -17.85 -4.36 -0.26
N MET A 107 -17.75 -3.21 -0.93
CA MET A 107 -16.62 -2.92 -1.83
C MET A 107 -15.29 -2.83 -1.08
N ALA A 108 -15.28 -2.28 0.13
CA ALA A 108 -14.09 -2.19 0.97
C ALA A 108 -13.64 -3.56 1.50
N GLU A 109 -14.57 -4.44 1.92
CA GLU A 109 -14.24 -5.81 2.33
C GLU A 109 -13.77 -6.66 1.15
N LEU A 110 -14.37 -6.50 -0.04
CA LEU A 110 -13.88 -7.17 -1.25
C LEU A 110 -12.45 -6.73 -1.60
N ALA A 111 -12.11 -5.45 -1.40
CA ALA A 111 -10.76 -4.94 -1.60
C ALA A 111 -9.77 -5.54 -0.61
N LEU A 112 -10.21 -5.70 0.64
CA LEU A 112 -9.41 -6.30 1.69
C LEU A 112 -9.12 -7.78 1.40
N ILE A 113 -10.14 -8.55 1.03
CA ILE A 113 -9.98 -9.97 0.65
C ILE A 113 -9.06 -10.09 -0.56
N GLY A 114 -9.20 -9.21 -1.55
CA GLY A 114 -8.33 -9.21 -2.73
C GLY A 114 -6.85 -9.01 -2.39
N ALA A 115 -6.55 -8.10 -1.47
CA ALA A 115 -5.19 -7.86 -1.00
C ALA A 115 -4.65 -9.05 -0.18
N ASP A 116 -5.47 -9.62 0.71
CA ASP A 116 -5.11 -10.78 1.54
C ASP A 116 -4.79 -12.03 0.67
N ILE A 117 -5.47 -12.20 -0.47
CA ILE A 117 -5.13 -13.25 -1.44
C ILE A 117 -3.70 -13.04 -1.99
N GLN A 118 -3.33 -11.81 -2.35
CA GLN A 118 -1.97 -11.50 -2.87
C GLN A 118 -0.90 -11.74 -1.81
N GLU A 119 -1.19 -11.44 -0.54
CA GLU A 119 -0.31 -11.71 0.59
C GLU A 119 -0.06 -13.21 0.81
N VAL A 120 -1.13 -14.00 0.76
CA VAL A 120 -1.08 -15.46 0.88
C VAL A 120 -0.26 -16.06 -0.26
N ILE A 121 -0.47 -15.59 -1.50
CA ILE A 121 0.30 -16.02 -2.67
C ILE A 121 1.78 -15.66 -2.52
N GLY A 122 2.09 -14.41 -2.17
CA GLY A 122 3.47 -13.94 -1.97
C GLY A 122 4.20 -14.74 -0.89
N SER A 123 3.56 -14.96 0.26
CA SER A 123 4.13 -15.70 1.39
C SER A 123 4.32 -17.19 1.06
N ALA A 124 3.36 -17.81 0.36
CA ALA A 124 3.49 -19.20 -0.10
C ALA A 124 4.63 -19.38 -1.12
N ILE A 125 4.80 -18.42 -2.04
CA ILE A 125 5.92 -18.40 -2.99
C ILE A 125 7.25 -18.23 -2.24
N ALA A 126 7.32 -17.32 -1.29
CA ALA A 126 8.52 -17.13 -0.46
C ALA A 126 8.93 -18.41 0.27
N LEU A 127 7.98 -19.11 0.91
CA LEU A 127 8.23 -20.39 1.57
C LEU A 127 8.69 -21.48 0.60
N LYS A 128 8.14 -21.53 -0.61
CA LYS A 128 8.59 -22.45 -1.65
C LYS A 128 10.04 -22.17 -2.06
N ILE A 129 10.43 -20.90 -2.18
CA ILE A 129 11.81 -20.51 -2.51
C ILE A 129 12.77 -20.85 -1.36
N LEU A 130 12.40 -20.54 -0.12
CA LEU A 130 13.21 -20.82 1.08
C LEU A 130 13.50 -22.31 1.27
N THR A 131 12.54 -23.18 0.93
CA THR A 131 12.67 -24.65 1.01
C THR A 131 13.29 -25.28 -0.23
N ASN A 132 13.85 -24.47 -1.14
CA ASN A 132 14.43 -24.91 -2.40
C ASN A 132 13.49 -25.77 -3.25
N GLY A 133 12.20 -25.42 -3.26
CA GLY A 133 11.16 -26.13 -4.00
C GLY A 133 10.65 -27.43 -3.37
N SER A 134 11.17 -27.84 -2.20
CA SER A 134 10.72 -29.06 -1.50
C SER A 134 9.27 -28.94 -1.00
N LEU A 135 8.81 -27.72 -0.73
CA LEU A 135 7.47 -27.45 -0.23
C LEU A 135 6.54 -27.02 -1.39
N PRO A 136 5.46 -27.77 -1.68
CA PRO A 136 4.53 -27.41 -2.75
C PRO A 136 3.70 -26.18 -2.38
N LEU A 137 3.22 -25.43 -3.39
CA LEU A 137 2.51 -24.16 -3.16
C LEU A 137 1.28 -24.32 -2.26
N TRP A 138 0.48 -25.38 -2.45
CA TRP A 138 -0.69 -25.65 -1.61
C TRP A 138 -0.31 -25.83 -0.13
N ALA A 139 0.83 -26.46 0.16
CA ALA A 139 1.32 -26.60 1.53
C ALA A 139 1.79 -25.25 2.08
N GLY A 140 2.40 -24.40 1.23
CA GLY A 140 2.78 -23.03 1.60
C GLY A 140 1.55 -22.22 2.01
N VAL A 141 0.47 -22.29 1.22
CA VAL A 141 -0.81 -21.63 1.50
C VAL A 141 -1.42 -22.12 2.83
N LEU A 142 -1.31 -23.42 3.16
CA LEU A 142 -1.78 -23.92 4.46
C LEU A 142 -0.90 -23.43 5.62
N ILE A 143 0.40 -23.33 5.43
CA ILE A 143 1.31 -22.77 6.44
C ILE A 143 1.00 -21.29 6.68
N THR A 144 0.52 -20.56 5.66
CA THR A 144 0.04 -19.17 5.82
C THR A 144 -1.31 -19.02 6.56
N VAL A 145 -1.86 -20.13 7.07
CA VAL A 145 -2.89 -20.10 8.12
C VAL A 145 -2.22 -19.97 9.48
N LEU A 146 -1.19 -20.80 9.69
CA LEU A 146 -0.45 -20.87 10.95
C LEU A 146 0.33 -19.59 11.20
N ASP A 147 0.88 -18.96 10.15
CA ASP A 147 1.55 -17.67 10.27
C ASP A 147 0.62 -16.59 10.81
N CYS A 148 -0.64 -16.54 10.38
CA CYS A 148 -1.65 -15.60 10.83
C CYS A 148 -1.97 -15.83 12.31
N PHE A 149 -2.07 -17.08 12.76
CA PHE A 149 -2.24 -17.38 14.19
C PHE A 149 -1.02 -16.99 15.02
N ILE A 150 0.18 -17.30 14.55
CA ILE A 150 1.44 -16.89 15.20
C ILE A 150 1.50 -15.36 15.27
N PHE A 151 1.09 -14.69 14.20
CA PHE A 151 1.10 -13.24 14.12
C PHE A 151 0.07 -12.59 15.05
N LEU A 152 -1.17 -13.07 15.06
CA LEU A 152 -2.20 -12.61 16.00
C LEU A 152 -1.79 -12.83 17.46
N PHE A 153 -1.06 -13.93 17.74
CA PHE A 153 -0.49 -14.17 19.06
C PHE A 153 0.62 -13.16 19.38
N LEU A 154 1.50 -12.88 18.42
CA LEU A 154 2.58 -11.89 18.53
C LEU A 154 2.06 -10.45 18.58
N GLU A 155 0.89 -10.12 18.02
CA GLU A 155 0.26 -8.78 18.15
C GLU A 155 -0.17 -8.49 19.60
N ASN A 156 -0.41 -9.52 20.42
CA ASN A 156 -0.59 -9.33 21.87
C ASN A 156 0.73 -8.93 22.56
N TYR A 157 1.87 -9.12 21.89
CA TYR A 157 3.18 -8.63 22.29
C TYR A 157 3.43 -7.22 21.70
N ASP A 158 4.47 -6.51 22.15
CA ASP A 158 4.78 -5.14 21.70
C ASP A 158 4.84 -5.00 20.15
N VAL A 159 3.77 -4.45 19.54
CA VAL A 159 3.65 -4.21 18.08
C VAL A 159 4.84 -3.44 17.51
N ARG A 160 5.40 -2.51 18.28
CA ARG A 160 6.59 -1.72 17.89
C ARG A 160 7.82 -2.57 17.59
N LYS A 161 8.01 -3.70 18.29
CA LYS A 161 9.17 -4.58 18.07
C LYS A 161 9.02 -5.37 16.77
N LEU A 162 7.80 -5.77 16.42
CA LEU A 162 7.48 -6.46 15.17
C LEU A 162 7.59 -5.53 13.97
N GLU A 163 7.06 -4.30 14.06
CA GLU A 163 7.23 -3.27 13.04
C GLU A 163 8.72 -3.00 12.76
N ALA A 164 9.55 -2.91 13.81
CA ALA A 164 10.99 -2.72 13.67
C ALA A 164 11.69 -3.90 12.97
N LEU A 165 11.25 -5.14 13.24
CA LEU A 165 11.77 -6.33 12.56
C LEU A 165 11.45 -6.31 11.07
N PHE A 166 10.21 -6.01 10.67
CA PHE A 166 9.86 -5.95 9.25
C PHE A 166 10.50 -4.77 8.54
N ALA A 167 10.58 -3.60 9.19
CA ALA A 167 11.32 -2.47 8.66
C ALA A 167 12.79 -2.83 8.41
N PHE A 168 13.42 -3.60 9.30
CA PHE A 168 14.77 -4.12 9.11
C PHE A 168 14.87 -5.06 7.90
N LEU A 169 13.96 -6.05 7.77
CA LEU A 169 13.96 -6.99 6.65
C LEU A 169 13.74 -6.30 5.29
N ILE A 170 12.82 -5.33 5.25
CA ILE A 170 12.56 -4.50 4.07
C ILE A 170 13.78 -3.62 3.75
N ALA A 171 14.44 -3.05 4.76
CA ALA A 171 15.66 -2.27 4.56
C ALA A 171 16.80 -3.13 3.99
N VAL A 172 16.95 -4.38 4.44
CA VAL A 172 17.92 -5.32 3.86
C VAL A 172 17.61 -5.57 2.38
N MET A 173 16.35 -5.85 2.04
CA MET A 173 15.91 -6.00 0.65
C MET A 173 16.20 -4.75 -0.18
N ALA A 174 15.88 -3.57 0.33
CA ALA A 174 16.13 -2.29 -0.32
C ALA A 174 17.62 -2.05 -0.61
N VAL A 175 18.50 -2.34 0.35
CA VAL A 175 19.96 -2.21 0.19
C VAL A 175 20.48 -3.19 -0.87
N SER A 176 19.95 -4.43 -0.90
CA SER A 176 20.32 -5.40 -1.93
C SER A 176 19.92 -4.96 -3.33
N PHE A 177 18.71 -4.41 -3.50
CA PHE A 177 18.29 -3.84 -4.78
C PHE A 177 19.07 -2.58 -5.15
N ALA A 178 19.43 -1.74 -4.18
CA ALA A 178 20.31 -0.58 -4.42
C ALA A 178 21.70 -1.02 -4.90
N TRP A 179 22.25 -2.10 -4.33
CA TRP A 179 23.53 -2.68 -4.76
C TRP A 179 23.45 -3.22 -6.20
N MET A 180 22.39 -3.98 -6.53
CA MET A 180 22.15 -4.48 -7.90
C MET A 180 21.94 -3.33 -8.90
N PHE A 181 21.23 -2.28 -8.50
CA PHE A 181 21.06 -1.07 -9.29
C PHE A 181 22.41 -0.38 -9.57
N GLY A 182 23.29 -0.27 -8.58
CA GLY A 182 24.64 0.25 -8.77
C GLY A 182 25.48 -0.61 -9.73
N GLY A 183 25.40 -1.94 -9.59
CA GLY A 183 26.12 -2.90 -10.43
C GLY A 183 25.66 -2.92 -11.89
N THR A 184 24.37 -2.67 -12.16
CA THR A 184 23.82 -2.64 -13.52
C THR A 184 24.25 -1.44 -14.36
N LYS A 185 24.83 -0.40 -13.74
CA LYS A 185 25.23 0.86 -14.38
C LYS A 185 24.16 1.36 -15.39
N PRO A 186 22.92 1.63 -14.95
CA PRO A 186 21.86 2.07 -15.84
C PRO A 186 22.25 3.41 -16.49
N ASN A 187 21.86 3.59 -17.75
CA ASN A 187 22.07 4.86 -18.44
C ASN A 187 21.20 5.94 -17.76
N ALA A 188 21.83 6.81 -16.96
CA ALA A 188 21.13 7.85 -16.20
C ALA A 188 20.25 8.75 -17.08
N LYS A 189 20.66 8.96 -18.34
CA LYS A 189 19.87 9.73 -19.31
C LYS A 189 18.57 9.02 -19.69
N GLU A 190 18.62 7.71 -19.93
CA GLU A 190 17.41 6.92 -20.25
C GLU A 190 16.49 6.79 -19.05
N LEU A 191 17.04 6.68 -17.84
CA LEU A 191 16.28 6.65 -16.59
C LEU A 191 15.52 7.96 -16.37
N LEU A 192 16.20 9.11 -16.51
CA LEU A 192 15.59 10.43 -16.37
C LEU A 192 14.53 10.68 -17.45
N VAL A 193 14.82 10.28 -18.69
CA VAL A 193 13.82 10.36 -19.78
C VAL A 193 12.63 9.46 -19.49
N GLY A 194 12.84 8.25 -18.97
CA GLY A 194 11.78 7.33 -18.58
C GLY A 194 10.91 7.85 -17.43
N LEU A 195 11.50 8.60 -16.49
CA LEU A 195 10.80 9.23 -15.36
C LEU A 195 9.98 10.46 -15.75
N VAL A 196 10.42 11.22 -16.76
CA VAL A 196 9.78 12.50 -17.12
C VAL A 196 8.89 12.39 -18.35
N VAL A 197 9.27 11.60 -19.35
CA VAL A 197 8.60 11.57 -20.66
C VAL A 197 7.58 10.44 -20.71
N PRO A 198 6.27 10.75 -20.82
CA PRO A 198 5.25 9.74 -20.96
C PRO A 198 5.36 9.06 -22.33
N LYS A 199 5.75 7.78 -22.33
CA LYS A 199 5.72 6.92 -23.52
C LYS A 199 4.79 5.75 -23.25
N LEU A 200 3.70 5.67 -24.01
CA LEU A 200 2.76 4.55 -23.96
C LEU A 200 2.70 3.89 -25.32
N ASN A 201 2.85 2.56 -25.33
CA ASN A 201 2.66 1.74 -26.51
C ASN A 201 1.44 0.82 -26.28
N SER A 202 0.74 0.39 -27.33
CA SER A 202 -0.52 -0.37 -27.17
C SER A 202 -0.35 -1.66 -26.35
N LYS A 203 0.80 -2.33 -26.46
CA LYS A 203 1.14 -3.53 -25.66
C LYS A 203 1.36 -3.24 -24.17
N THR A 204 1.64 -1.99 -23.82
CA THR A 204 2.04 -1.57 -22.48
C THR A 204 0.84 -1.03 -21.66
N ILE A 205 -0.31 -0.79 -22.30
CA ILE A 205 -1.47 -0.16 -21.64
C ILE A 205 -2.04 -1.05 -20.53
N GLN A 206 -2.19 -2.35 -20.76
CA GLN A 206 -2.71 -3.27 -19.74
C GLN A 206 -1.82 -3.30 -18.49
N LYS A 207 -0.49 -3.39 -18.69
CA LYS A 207 0.48 -3.35 -17.60
C LYS A 207 0.53 -1.99 -16.91
N ALA A 208 0.38 -0.89 -17.64
CA ALA A 208 0.25 0.45 -17.08
C ALA A 208 -0.98 0.58 -16.16
N VAL A 209 -2.12 0.04 -16.56
CA VAL A 209 -3.33 0.00 -15.70
C VAL A 209 -3.09 -0.86 -14.47
N GLY A 210 -2.41 -2.00 -14.63
CA GLY A 210 -1.97 -2.86 -13.52
C GLY A 210 -1.14 -2.10 -12.50
N VAL A 211 -0.04 -1.44 -12.92
CA VAL A 211 0.82 -0.62 -12.03
C VAL A 211 0.03 0.45 -11.28
N VAL A 212 -0.88 1.13 -11.97
CA VAL A 212 -1.75 2.15 -11.36
C VAL A 212 -2.74 1.54 -10.36
N GLY A 213 -3.18 0.30 -10.58
CA GLY A 213 -4.06 -0.45 -9.68
C GLY A 213 -3.34 -0.95 -8.43
N CYS A 214 -2.12 -1.47 -8.60
CA CYS A 214 -1.30 -1.98 -7.50
C CYS A 214 -0.97 -0.86 -6.49
N MET A 215 -0.47 0.28 -6.99
CA MET A 215 0.10 1.30 -6.12
C MET A 215 -0.91 2.04 -5.25
N ILE A 216 -2.21 1.95 -5.54
CA ILE A 216 -3.21 2.69 -4.77
C ILE A 216 -4.30 1.74 -4.28
N THR A 217 -3.99 1.03 -3.20
CA THR A 217 -4.93 0.12 -2.56
C THR A 217 -6.04 0.90 -1.82
N PRO A 218 -7.32 0.54 -2.00
CA PRO A 218 -8.44 1.30 -1.40
C PRO A 218 -8.48 1.22 0.13
N HIS A 219 -8.14 0.06 0.69
CA HIS A 219 -8.16 -0.17 2.13
C HIS A 219 -7.15 0.73 2.87
N ASN A 220 -6.05 1.10 2.22
CA ASN A 220 -5.05 2.02 2.75
C ASN A 220 -5.59 3.43 2.99
N VAL A 221 -6.58 3.86 2.19
CA VAL A 221 -7.26 5.15 2.38
C VAL A 221 -8.04 5.16 3.69
N PHE A 222 -8.74 4.08 4.01
CA PHE A 222 -9.47 3.94 5.28
C PHE A 222 -8.49 3.81 6.46
N LEU A 223 -7.47 2.97 6.31
CA LEU A 223 -6.48 2.71 7.35
C LEU A 223 -5.74 3.99 7.77
N HIS A 224 -5.24 4.79 6.82
CA HIS A 224 -4.46 5.98 7.17
C HIS A 224 -5.31 7.00 7.95
N SER A 225 -6.58 7.17 7.59
CA SER A 225 -7.51 8.08 8.31
C SER A 225 -7.75 7.67 9.75
N ALA A 226 -7.59 6.38 10.07
CA ALA A 226 -7.74 5.84 11.40
C ALA A 226 -6.42 5.82 12.19
N LEU A 227 -5.30 5.45 11.56
CA LEU A 227 -3.99 5.38 12.22
C LEU A 227 -3.52 6.74 12.75
N VAL A 228 -3.83 7.83 12.05
CA VAL A 228 -3.50 9.19 12.51
C VAL A 228 -4.22 9.58 13.82
N GLN A 229 -5.31 8.90 14.17
CA GLN A 229 -6.03 9.13 15.42
C GLN A 229 -5.39 8.42 16.63
N SER A 230 -4.44 7.51 16.39
CA SER A 230 -3.66 6.89 17.48
C SER A 230 -2.89 7.94 18.30
N ARG A 231 -2.65 9.13 17.73
CA ARG A 231 -2.12 10.29 18.45
C ARG A 231 -3.31 11.18 18.84
N LYS A 232 -3.54 11.31 20.15
CA LYS A 232 -4.62 12.16 20.69
C LYS A 232 -4.34 13.63 20.37
N VAL A 233 -4.94 14.14 19.31
CA VAL A 233 -4.99 15.55 18.95
C VAL A 233 -6.39 16.05 19.23
N ASP A 234 -6.52 17.13 20.01
CA ASP A 234 -7.82 17.74 20.28
C ASP A 234 -8.28 18.51 19.03
N PRO A 235 -9.38 18.11 18.36
CA PRO A 235 -9.87 18.78 17.15
C PRO A 235 -10.27 20.24 17.40
N LYS A 236 -10.56 20.62 18.65
CA LYS A 236 -10.95 21.99 19.01
C LYS A 236 -9.78 22.98 18.97
N GLN A 237 -8.54 22.49 18.98
CA GLN A 237 -7.33 23.32 18.97
C GLN A 237 -6.75 23.40 17.57
N THR A 238 -7.17 24.41 16.81
CA THR A 238 -6.78 24.68 15.42
C THR A 238 -5.25 24.68 15.22
N GLY A 239 -4.49 25.31 16.13
CA GLY A 239 -3.03 25.34 16.09
C GLY A 239 -2.38 23.95 16.20
N ARG A 240 -2.95 23.06 17.04
CA ARG A 240 -2.45 21.68 17.22
C ARG A 240 -2.83 20.78 16.06
N VAL A 241 -4.02 20.94 15.50
CA VAL A 241 -4.43 20.23 14.28
C VAL A 241 -3.49 20.60 13.13
N ARG A 242 -3.20 21.89 12.93
CA ARG A 242 -2.27 22.35 11.89
C ARG A 242 -0.83 21.85 12.13
N GLU A 243 -0.38 21.78 13.37
CA GLU A 243 0.91 21.18 13.74
C GLU A 243 0.95 19.68 13.38
N ALA A 244 -0.07 18.91 13.78
CA ALA A 244 -0.17 17.49 13.50
C ALA A 244 -0.21 17.21 11.99
N LEU A 245 -0.99 17.97 11.23
CA LEU A 245 -1.04 17.88 9.76
C LEU A 245 0.34 18.12 9.12
N ARG A 246 1.12 19.07 9.66
CA ARG A 246 2.48 19.33 9.17
C ARG A 246 3.41 18.16 9.46
N TYR A 247 3.37 17.57 10.66
CA TYR A 247 4.19 16.40 10.99
C TYR A 247 3.81 15.18 10.16
N TYR A 248 2.52 14.87 10.05
CA TYR A 248 2.05 13.76 9.20
C TYR A 248 2.41 13.99 7.73
N SER A 249 2.34 15.24 7.25
CA SER A 249 2.78 15.52 5.89
C SER A 249 4.26 15.22 5.67
N ILE A 250 5.14 15.65 6.59
CA ILE A 250 6.58 15.39 6.47
C ILE A 250 6.87 13.89 6.56
N GLU A 251 6.21 13.20 7.50
CA GLU A 251 6.37 11.77 7.71
C GLU A 251 5.93 10.98 6.46
N SER A 252 4.68 11.15 6.00
CA SER A 252 4.15 10.43 4.84
C SER A 252 4.95 10.73 3.57
N THR A 253 5.37 11.98 3.36
CA THR A 253 6.22 12.33 2.21
C THR A 253 7.58 11.63 2.29
N THR A 254 8.21 11.58 3.46
CA THR A 254 9.50 10.91 3.63
C THR A 254 9.37 9.41 3.43
N ALA A 255 8.36 8.79 4.05
CA ALA A 255 8.13 7.35 3.97
C ALA A 255 7.82 6.90 2.54
N LEU A 256 6.90 7.58 1.84
CA LEU A 256 6.60 7.27 0.43
C LEU A 256 7.76 7.58 -0.52
N SER A 257 8.61 8.56 -0.21
CA SER A 257 9.81 8.82 -1.02
C SER A 257 10.81 7.67 -0.92
N ILE A 258 10.98 7.09 0.26
CA ILE A 258 11.81 5.89 0.46
C ILE A 258 11.22 4.72 -0.32
N THR A 259 9.92 4.47 -0.21
CA THR A 259 9.25 3.40 -0.97
C THR A 259 9.37 3.61 -2.47
N PHE A 260 9.20 4.83 -2.98
CA PHE A 260 9.39 5.15 -4.40
C PHE A 260 10.80 4.80 -4.89
N VAL A 261 11.83 5.11 -4.09
CA VAL A 261 13.22 4.75 -4.43
C VAL A 261 13.41 3.24 -4.49
N ILE A 262 12.80 2.48 -3.58
CA ILE A 262 12.85 1.02 -3.59
C ILE A 262 12.19 0.48 -4.86
N ASN A 263 10.96 0.92 -5.17
CA ASN A 263 10.23 0.49 -6.35
C ASN A 263 10.98 0.86 -7.64
N LEU A 264 11.59 2.05 -7.69
CA LEU A 264 12.45 2.48 -8.79
C LEU A 264 13.64 1.54 -9.00
N PHE A 265 14.30 1.11 -7.92
CA PHE A 265 15.40 0.14 -8.01
C PHE A 265 14.93 -1.22 -8.51
N VAL A 266 13.82 -1.75 -7.97
CA VAL A 266 13.23 -3.01 -8.40
C VAL A 266 12.90 -2.95 -9.90
N THR A 267 12.05 -2.00 -10.32
CA THR A 267 11.64 -1.86 -11.72
C THR A 267 12.84 -1.68 -12.66
N THR A 268 13.87 -0.91 -12.26
CA THR A 268 15.05 -0.67 -13.10
C THR A 268 15.92 -1.91 -13.26
N VAL A 269 16.13 -2.68 -12.18
CA VAL A 269 16.91 -3.92 -12.21
C VAL A 269 16.24 -4.94 -13.14
N PHE A 270 14.92 -5.12 -13.02
CA PHE A 270 14.16 -6.01 -13.89
C PHE A 270 14.12 -5.53 -15.35
N ALA A 271 13.96 -4.22 -15.57
CA ALA A 271 14.05 -3.63 -16.89
C ALA A 271 15.41 -3.91 -17.55
N LYS A 272 16.52 -3.70 -16.83
CA LYS A 272 17.84 -3.92 -17.42
C LYS A 272 18.15 -5.40 -17.66
N ALA A 273 17.64 -6.27 -16.80
CA ALA A 273 17.92 -7.70 -16.86
C ALA A 273 17.08 -8.43 -17.91
N PHE A 274 15.81 -8.06 -18.10
CA PHE A 274 14.86 -8.88 -18.88
C PHE A 274 14.17 -8.15 -20.04
N PHE A 275 14.22 -6.81 -20.12
CA PHE A 275 13.55 -6.08 -21.20
C PHE A 275 14.09 -6.49 -22.58
N GLY A 276 13.18 -6.87 -23.48
CA GLY A 276 13.53 -7.33 -24.84
C GLY A 276 13.97 -8.78 -24.94
N THR A 277 13.90 -9.56 -23.85
CA THR A 277 14.16 -11.01 -23.87
C THR A 277 12.86 -11.81 -24.02
N ALA A 278 12.96 -13.05 -24.50
CA ALA A 278 11.80 -13.96 -24.62
C ALA A 278 11.19 -14.37 -23.26
N ILE A 279 11.91 -14.11 -22.15
CA ILE A 279 11.50 -14.44 -20.78
C ILE A 279 10.70 -13.29 -20.15
N ALA A 280 10.71 -12.08 -20.75
CA ALA A 280 10.08 -10.89 -20.18
C ALA A 280 8.60 -11.09 -19.80
N ASP A 281 7.83 -11.81 -20.62
CA ASP A 281 6.41 -12.05 -20.40
C ASP A 281 6.13 -13.14 -19.35
N THR A 282 7.15 -13.92 -18.95
CA THR A 282 7.02 -14.99 -17.96
C THR A 282 7.58 -14.61 -16.59
N VAL A 283 8.17 -13.42 -16.43
CA VAL A 283 8.70 -12.96 -15.14
C VAL A 283 7.57 -12.66 -14.16
N GLY A 284 7.57 -13.34 -13.02
CA GLY A 284 6.63 -13.19 -11.91
C GLY A 284 7.32 -13.38 -10.55
N LEU A 285 6.58 -13.28 -9.45
CA LEU A 285 7.14 -13.38 -8.08
C LEU A 285 7.91 -14.69 -7.84
N ARG A 286 7.49 -15.77 -8.49
CA ARG A 286 8.04 -17.12 -8.30
C ARG A 286 9.43 -17.32 -8.90
N ASN A 287 9.65 -16.83 -10.12
CA ASN A 287 10.91 -17.02 -10.85
C ASN A 287 11.82 -15.79 -10.76
N ALA A 288 11.30 -14.62 -10.35
CA ALA A 288 12.05 -13.41 -10.09
C ALA A 288 13.34 -13.66 -9.29
N GLY A 289 13.23 -14.36 -8.15
CA GLY A 289 14.40 -14.65 -7.32
C GLY A 289 15.44 -15.53 -8.01
N GLN A 290 15.02 -16.50 -8.82
CA GLN A 290 15.93 -17.39 -9.56
C GLN A 290 16.65 -16.63 -10.67
N PHE A 291 15.92 -15.81 -11.43
CA PHE A 291 16.53 -15.01 -12.48
C PHE A 291 17.46 -13.93 -11.93
N LEU A 292 17.15 -13.35 -10.76
CA LEU A 292 18.05 -12.44 -10.08
C LEU A 292 19.34 -13.14 -9.65
N GLU A 293 19.26 -14.37 -9.13
CA GLU A 293 20.43 -15.18 -8.77
C GLU A 293 21.28 -15.54 -10.00
N GLU A 294 20.66 -15.96 -11.11
CA GLU A 294 21.38 -16.29 -12.34
C GLU A 294 22.11 -15.08 -12.93
N ARG A 295 21.53 -13.88 -12.80
CA ARG A 295 22.07 -12.67 -13.43
C ARG A 295 23.05 -11.90 -12.55
N PHE A 296 22.79 -11.83 -11.25
CA PHE A 296 23.50 -10.98 -10.29
C PHE A 296 24.10 -11.76 -9.11
N GLY A 297 23.90 -13.08 -9.05
CA GLY A 297 24.44 -13.94 -7.99
C GLY A 297 25.97 -13.98 -7.95
N GLY A 298 26.50 -14.73 -6.97
CA GLY A 298 27.95 -14.84 -6.72
C GLY A 298 28.46 -14.05 -5.51
N GLY A 299 27.56 -13.51 -4.68
CA GLY A 299 27.88 -12.92 -3.38
C GLY A 299 27.88 -13.93 -2.22
N LEU A 300 28.18 -13.45 -1.00
CA LEU A 300 28.20 -14.27 0.23
C LEU A 300 26.84 -14.87 0.61
N VAL A 301 25.75 -14.19 0.25
CA VAL A 301 24.36 -14.63 0.49
C VAL A 301 23.65 -14.67 -0.87
N PRO A 302 23.01 -15.79 -1.24
CA PRO A 302 22.24 -15.86 -2.48
C PRO A 302 21.11 -14.83 -2.48
N ILE A 303 21.02 -14.04 -3.56
CA ILE A 303 20.00 -13.03 -3.80
C ILE A 303 18.61 -13.68 -3.81
N LEU A 304 18.52 -14.92 -4.28
CA LEU A 304 17.32 -15.75 -4.18
C LEU A 304 16.72 -15.76 -2.77
N TYR A 305 17.55 -15.93 -1.74
CA TYR A 305 17.08 -15.99 -0.36
C TYR A 305 16.77 -14.61 0.21
N ILE A 306 17.51 -13.58 -0.20
CA ILE A 306 17.19 -12.19 0.18
C ILE A 306 15.82 -11.80 -0.39
N TRP A 307 15.54 -12.16 -1.65
CA TRP A 307 14.22 -11.98 -2.28
C TRP A 307 13.14 -12.72 -1.52
N ALA A 308 13.36 -14.00 -1.18
CA ALA A 308 12.36 -14.80 -0.47
C ALA A 308 12.07 -14.27 0.94
N VAL A 309 13.10 -13.87 1.69
CA VAL A 309 12.94 -13.27 3.02
C VAL A 309 12.23 -11.91 2.93
N GLY A 310 12.59 -11.08 1.95
CA GLY A 310 11.93 -9.80 1.70
C GLY A 310 10.46 -9.96 1.33
N LEU A 311 10.15 -10.91 0.44
CA LEU A 311 8.78 -11.22 0.03
C LEU A 311 7.94 -11.77 1.19
N LEU A 312 8.52 -12.61 2.06
CA LEU A 312 7.87 -13.09 3.27
C LEU A 312 7.61 -11.93 4.23
N ALA A 313 8.59 -11.06 4.47
CA ALA A 313 8.45 -9.89 5.34
C ALA A 313 7.38 -8.92 4.84
N ALA A 314 7.32 -8.67 3.53
CA ALA A 314 6.29 -7.86 2.89
C ALA A 314 4.89 -8.47 3.10
N GLY A 315 4.73 -9.77 2.86
CA GLY A 315 3.48 -10.49 3.07
C GLY A 315 2.99 -10.40 4.53
N GLN A 316 3.89 -10.64 5.49
CA GLN A 316 3.55 -10.56 6.91
C GLN A 316 3.18 -9.13 7.34
N SER A 317 3.93 -8.11 6.90
CA SER A 317 3.61 -6.73 7.25
C SER A 317 2.27 -6.29 6.66
N SER A 318 1.93 -6.78 5.47
CA SER A 318 0.66 -6.47 4.82
C SER A 318 -0.52 -7.09 5.59
N THR A 319 -0.36 -8.31 6.13
CA THR A 319 -1.39 -8.97 6.98
C THR A 319 -1.75 -8.14 8.22
N ILE A 320 -0.77 -7.43 8.79
CA ILE A 320 -1.00 -6.48 9.89
C ILE A 320 -1.90 -5.34 9.44
N THR A 321 -1.50 -4.70 8.34
CA THR A 321 -2.23 -3.55 7.81
C THR A 321 -3.64 -3.93 7.36
N GLY A 322 -3.81 -5.11 6.76
CA GLY A 322 -5.11 -5.64 6.37
C GLY A 322 -6.01 -5.91 7.58
N THR A 323 -5.46 -6.51 8.64
CA THR A 323 -6.22 -6.77 9.88
C THR A 323 -6.71 -5.47 10.53
N TYR A 324 -5.86 -4.44 10.59
CA TYR A 324 -6.23 -3.11 11.09
C TYR A 324 -7.21 -2.39 10.18
N ALA A 325 -6.93 -2.33 8.87
CA ALA A 325 -7.77 -1.64 7.89
C ALA A 325 -9.18 -2.21 7.94
N GLY A 326 -9.26 -3.54 7.97
CA GLY A 326 -10.49 -4.23 8.18
C GLY A 326 -11.21 -3.74 9.45
N GLN A 327 -10.58 -3.84 10.63
CA GLN A 327 -11.23 -3.49 11.90
C GLN A 327 -11.91 -2.12 11.82
N PHE A 328 -11.20 -1.11 11.34
CA PHE A 328 -11.76 0.22 11.13
C PHE A 328 -12.88 0.27 10.09
N ILE A 329 -12.79 -0.51 9.01
CA ILE A 329 -13.88 -0.61 8.01
C ILE A 329 -15.15 -1.20 8.66
N MET A 330 -15.05 -2.27 9.44
CA MET A 330 -16.22 -2.92 10.06
C MET A 330 -16.81 -2.12 11.21
N ASP A 331 -15.97 -1.61 12.10
CA ASP A 331 -16.41 -0.77 13.22
C ASP A 331 -17.03 0.52 12.68
N GLY A 332 -16.39 1.14 11.67
CA GLY A 332 -16.89 2.35 11.03
C GLY A 332 -18.21 2.17 10.31
N PHE A 333 -18.30 1.21 9.39
CA PHE A 333 -19.50 1.02 8.56
C PHE A 333 -20.64 0.28 9.27
N LEU A 334 -20.33 -0.74 10.08
CA LEU A 334 -21.35 -1.62 10.68
C LEU A 334 -21.51 -1.48 12.19
N ASN A 335 -20.61 -0.78 12.89
CA ASN A 335 -20.60 -0.69 14.35
C ASN A 335 -20.50 -2.06 15.05
N LEU A 336 -19.89 -3.05 14.39
CA LEU A 336 -19.79 -4.41 14.90
C LEU A 336 -18.43 -4.62 15.56
N GLY A 337 -18.40 -4.65 16.90
CA GLY A 337 -17.21 -4.93 17.70
C GLY A 337 -16.74 -6.39 17.62
N VAL A 338 -16.27 -6.82 16.44
CA VAL A 338 -15.72 -8.16 16.23
C VAL A 338 -14.30 -8.21 16.81
N LYS A 339 -13.99 -9.26 17.57
CA LYS A 339 -12.63 -9.46 18.10
C LYS A 339 -11.63 -9.56 16.94
N LYS A 340 -10.47 -8.91 17.09
CA LYS A 340 -9.39 -8.85 16.10
C LYS A 340 -9.05 -10.22 15.49
N TRP A 341 -8.85 -11.22 16.35
CA TRP A 341 -8.48 -12.58 15.94
C TRP A 341 -9.58 -13.28 15.13
N ALA A 342 -10.85 -13.10 15.52
CA ALA A 342 -11.98 -13.73 14.85
C ALA A 342 -12.13 -13.13 13.45
N ARG A 343 -11.94 -11.81 13.34
CA ARG A 343 -11.95 -11.11 12.07
C ARG A 343 -10.83 -11.61 11.14
N ALA A 344 -9.58 -11.55 11.61
CA ALA A 344 -8.44 -11.96 10.82
C ALA A 344 -8.58 -13.41 10.34
N LEU A 345 -9.12 -14.31 11.18
CA LEU A 345 -9.41 -15.67 10.78
C LEU A 345 -10.48 -15.77 9.68
N ILE A 346 -11.56 -14.99 9.76
CA ILE A 346 -12.62 -14.97 8.76
C ILE A 346 -12.09 -14.46 7.41
N THR A 347 -11.43 -13.29 7.40
CA THR A 347 -10.89 -12.71 6.16
C THR A 347 -9.84 -13.62 5.53
N ARG A 348 -8.94 -14.18 6.35
CA ARG A 348 -7.91 -15.10 5.89
C ARG A 348 -8.50 -16.40 5.36
N SER A 349 -9.56 -16.93 5.98
CA SER A 349 -10.28 -18.11 5.47
C SER A 349 -10.92 -17.82 4.11
N CYS A 350 -11.52 -16.63 3.94
CA CYS A 350 -12.08 -16.19 2.66
C CYS A 350 -11.02 -16.00 1.58
N ALA A 351 -9.80 -15.58 1.94
CA ALA A 351 -8.67 -15.45 1.01
C ALA A 351 -8.03 -16.80 0.64
N ILE A 352 -7.90 -17.70 1.61
CA ILE A 352 -7.25 -19.00 1.41
C ILE A 352 -8.09 -19.92 0.54
N VAL A 353 -9.41 -19.96 0.70
CA VAL A 353 -10.25 -20.91 -0.05
C VAL A 353 -10.08 -20.74 -1.58
N PRO A 354 -10.21 -19.55 -2.18
CA PRO A 354 -9.92 -19.34 -3.60
C PRO A 354 -8.47 -19.69 -3.96
N THR A 355 -7.51 -19.32 -3.13
CA THR A 355 -6.08 -19.55 -3.38
C THR A 355 -5.73 -21.03 -3.38
N LEU A 356 -6.29 -21.79 -2.44
CA LEU A 356 -6.09 -23.22 -2.29
C LEU A 356 -6.76 -23.99 -3.43
N ILE A 357 -7.97 -23.58 -3.85
CA ILE A 357 -8.64 -24.12 -5.03
C ILE A 357 -7.75 -23.94 -6.26
N VAL A 358 -7.20 -22.74 -6.47
CA VAL A 358 -6.31 -22.48 -7.60
C VAL A 358 -5.01 -23.29 -7.49
N ALA A 359 -4.41 -23.38 -6.31
CA ALA A 359 -3.19 -24.14 -6.07
C ALA A 359 -3.36 -25.66 -6.25
N ILE A 360 -4.50 -26.23 -5.83
CA ILE A 360 -4.78 -27.67 -5.92
C ILE A 360 -5.23 -28.07 -7.32
N ILE A 361 -6.22 -27.37 -7.89
CA ILE A 361 -6.79 -27.73 -9.21
C ILE A 361 -5.76 -27.50 -10.31
N PHE A 362 -4.91 -26.48 -10.17
CA PHE A 362 -3.99 -26.05 -11.21
C PHE A 362 -2.52 -26.22 -10.80
N ASN A 363 -2.21 -27.23 -10.00
CA ASN A 363 -0.87 -27.62 -9.52
C ASN A 363 0.17 -27.82 -10.66
N THR A 364 -0.24 -27.69 -11.93
CA THR A 364 0.54 -27.93 -13.15
C THR A 364 0.59 -26.75 -14.13
N SER A 365 -0.19 -25.66 -13.97
CA SER A 365 -0.16 -24.53 -14.94
C SER A 365 0.28 -23.23 -14.27
N GLU A 366 1.58 -22.95 -14.36
CA GLU A 366 2.30 -21.85 -13.70
C GLU A 366 1.70 -20.47 -14.04
N ASN A 367 1.22 -20.29 -15.26
CA ASN A 367 0.65 -19.02 -15.74
C ASN A 367 -0.65 -18.60 -15.01
N ARG A 368 -1.35 -19.50 -14.30
CA ARG A 368 -2.68 -19.16 -13.74
C ARG A 368 -2.61 -18.39 -12.42
N LEU A 369 -1.53 -18.51 -11.66
CA LEU A 369 -1.35 -17.73 -10.43
C LEU A 369 -0.99 -16.29 -10.76
N ASP A 370 -0.11 -16.08 -11.74
CA ASP A 370 0.20 -14.74 -12.24
C ASP A 370 -1.05 -14.08 -12.84
N VAL A 371 -1.87 -14.84 -13.60
CA VAL A 371 -3.18 -14.36 -14.09
C VAL A 371 -4.12 -14.02 -12.94
N LEU A 372 -4.18 -14.83 -11.88
CA LEU A 372 -5.00 -14.51 -10.70
C LEU A 372 -4.54 -13.20 -10.05
N ASN A 373 -3.24 -13.00 -9.87
CA ASN A 373 -2.68 -11.76 -9.34
C ASN A 373 -3.01 -10.55 -10.23
N GLU A 374 -2.93 -10.70 -11.55
CA GLU A 374 -3.36 -9.66 -12.49
C GLU A 374 -4.84 -9.30 -12.31
N TRP A 375 -5.72 -10.29 -12.19
CA TRP A 375 -7.14 -10.05 -11.93
C TRP A 375 -7.39 -9.39 -10.58
N LEU A 376 -6.62 -9.73 -9.54
CA LEU A 376 -6.68 -9.07 -8.23
C LEU A 376 -6.26 -7.60 -8.33
N ASN A 377 -5.20 -7.31 -9.09
CA ASN A 377 -4.78 -5.93 -9.36
C ASN A 377 -5.87 -5.14 -10.11
N VAL A 378 -6.55 -5.76 -11.07
CA VAL A 378 -7.70 -5.17 -11.75
C VAL A 378 -8.85 -4.92 -10.76
N LEU A 379 -9.14 -5.86 -9.87
CA LEU A 379 -10.15 -5.72 -8.82
C LEU A 379 -9.85 -4.53 -7.89
N GLN A 380 -8.60 -4.39 -7.41
CA GLN A 380 -8.17 -3.23 -6.61
C GLN A 380 -8.38 -1.91 -7.37
N SER A 381 -8.05 -1.91 -8.65
CA SER A 381 -8.22 -0.74 -9.52
C SER A 381 -9.70 -0.33 -9.63
N LEU A 382 -10.62 -1.30 -9.75
CA LEU A 382 -12.07 -1.08 -9.85
C LEU A 382 -12.66 -0.55 -8.54
N GLN A 383 -12.11 -0.96 -7.40
CA GLN A 383 -12.63 -0.60 -6.07
C GLN A 383 -12.19 0.78 -5.60
N PHE A 384 -11.05 1.25 -6.06
CA PHE A 384 -10.46 2.50 -5.61
C PHE A 384 -11.37 3.75 -5.74
N PRO A 385 -12.15 3.96 -6.82
CA PRO A 385 -13.11 5.08 -6.88
C PRO A 385 -14.10 5.10 -5.70
N PHE A 386 -14.49 3.93 -5.18
CA PHE A 386 -15.40 3.82 -4.04
C PHE A 386 -14.76 4.26 -2.72
N ALA A 387 -13.42 4.26 -2.61
CA ALA A 387 -12.73 4.87 -1.48
C ALA A 387 -12.39 6.35 -1.73
N LEU A 388 -11.97 6.69 -2.96
CA LEU A 388 -11.53 8.03 -3.31
C LEU A 388 -12.68 9.05 -3.36
N ILE A 389 -13.80 8.71 -4.01
CA ILE A 389 -14.91 9.65 -4.19
C ILE A 389 -15.46 10.13 -2.84
N PRO A 390 -15.78 9.24 -1.87
CA PRO A 390 -16.21 9.67 -0.55
C PRO A 390 -15.16 10.54 0.16
N LEU A 391 -13.87 10.18 0.07
CA LEU A 391 -12.80 10.98 0.64
C LEU A 391 -12.81 12.42 0.09
N LEU A 392 -12.89 12.58 -1.23
CA LEU A 392 -12.87 13.89 -1.87
C LEU A 392 -14.10 14.73 -1.54
N CYS A 393 -15.27 14.11 -1.46
CA CYS A 393 -16.51 14.78 -1.07
C CYS A 393 -16.44 15.27 0.38
N LEU A 394 -16.00 14.41 1.31
CA LEU A 394 -15.96 14.73 2.75
C LEU A 394 -14.90 15.77 3.07
N VAL A 395 -13.70 15.66 2.47
CA VAL A 395 -12.61 16.62 2.69
C VAL A 395 -12.93 18.01 2.09
N ALA A 396 -13.83 18.10 1.12
CA ALA A 396 -14.30 19.35 0.53
C ALA A 396 -15.50 19.97 1.26
N LYS A 397 -16.13 19.28 2.21
CA LYS A 397 -17.32 19.75 2.92
C LYS A 397 -16.91 20.70 4.05
N GLU A 398 -17.28 21.97 3.93
CA GLU A 398 -16.96 23.02 4.93
C GLU A 398 -17.63 22.74 6.28
N ASP A 399 -18.86 22.22 6.28
CA ASP A 399 -19.57 21.87 7.52
C ASP A 399 -18.82 20.81 8.35
N LEU A 400 -18.10 19.91 7.68
CA LEU A 400 -17.38 18.81 8.32
C LEU A 400 -15.95 19.22 8.72
N MET A 401 -15.24 19.87 7.80
CA MET A 401 -13.81 20.15 7.93
C MET A 401 -13.53 21.53 8.55
N GLY A 402 -14.51 22.43 8.57
CA GLY A 402 -14.36 23.82 8.98
C GLY A 402 -13.20 24.50 8.24
N VAL A 403 -12.29 25.11 9.02
CA VAL A 403 -11.10 25.82 8.53
C VAL A 403 -10.10 24.90 7.81
N PHE A 404 -10.24 23.57 7.94
CA PHE A 404 -9.35 22.59 7.31
C PHE A 404 -9.89 22.02 5.99
N ALA A 405 -11.02 22.53 5.49
CA ALA A 405 -11.57 22.17 4.19
C ALA A 405 -10.55 22.48 3.06
N ILE A 406 -10.57 21.67 2.00
CA ILE A 406 -9.65 21.89 0.88
C ILE A 406 -10.07 23.10 0.04
N GLY A 407 -9.07 23.94 -0.30
CA GLY A 407 -9.27 25.06 -1.21
C GLY A 407 -9.63 24.60 -2.64
N PRO A 408 -10.15 25.54 -3.47
CA PRO A 408 -10.67 25.23 -4.81
C PRO A 408 -9.62 24.62 -5.74
N VAL A 409 -8.36 25.03 -5.64
CA VAL A 409 -7.26 24.50 -6.45
C VAL A 409 -7.03 23.01 -6.17
N LEU A 410 -6.89 22.65 -4.88
CA LEU A 410 -6.64 21.27 -4.48
C LEU A 410 -7.86 20.39 -4.78
N LYS A 411 -9.07 20.93 -4.59
CA LYS A 411 -10.32 20.27 -5.00
C LYS A 411 -10.32 19.93 -6.49
N THR A 412 -10.02 20.90 -7.36
CA THR A 412 -9.96 20.66 -8.81
C THR A 412 -8.89 19.63 -9.17
N ILE A 413 -7.68 19.73 -8.60
CA ILE A 413 -6.60 18.76 -8.84
C ILE A 413 -7.05 17.35 -8.41
N SER A 414 -7.60 17.20 -7.21
CA SER A 414 -8.05 15.91 -6.71
C SER A 414 -9.17 15.30 -7.54
N TRP A 415 -10.12 16.11 -8.03
CA TRP A 415 -11.18 15.64 -8.94
C TRP A 415 -10.65 15.27 -10.32
N LEU A 416 -9.67 15.99 -10.86
CA LEU A 416 -9.00 15.62 -12.11
C LEU A 416 -8.25 14.29 -11.96
N VAL A 417 -7.57 14.09 -10.84
CA VAL A 417 -6.91 12.82 -10.51
C VAL A 417 -7.95 11.68 -10.40
N ALA A 418 -9.06 11.91 -9.69
CA ALA A 418 -10.14 10.93 -9.60
C ALA A 418 -10.74 10.59 -10.96
N ALA A 419 -10.96 11.59 -11.81
CA ALA A 419 -11.46 11.40 -13.16
C ALA A 419 -10.46 10.63 -14.03
N PHE A 420 -9.16 10.98 -13.99
CA PHE A 420 -8.11 10.27 -14.72
C PHE A 420 -8.03 8.79 -14.31
N LEU A 421 -8.08 8.52 -13.01
CA LEU A 421 -8.04 7.16 -12.49
C LEU A 421 -9.32 6.38 -12.80
N SER A 422 -10.48 7.02 -12.78
CA SER A 422 -11.76 6.34 -13.08
C SER A 422 -11.94 6.10 -14.58
N TYR A 423 -11.52 7.05 -15.42
CA TYR A 423 -11.65 6.97 -16.89
C TYR A 423 -10.74 5.90 -17.50
N LYS A 424 -9.49 5.77 -17.02
CA LYS A 424 -8.55 4.74 -17.52
C LYS A 424 -8.84 3.33 -17.04
N ARG A 425 -9.79 3.13 -16.11
CA ARG A 425 -10.08 1.85 -15.46
C ARG A 425 -11.40 1.21 -15.91
N LEU A 426 -12.15 1.86 -16.80
CA LEU A 426 -13.19 1.16 -17.56
C LEU A 426 -12.50 0.12 -18.45
N PRO A 427 -12.95 -1.16 -18.42
CA PRO A 427 -12.27 -2.22 -19.12
C PRO A 427 -12.18 -1.86 -20.60
N VAL A 428 -10.97 -1.89 -21.14
CA VAL A 428 -10.75 -2.06 -22.57
C VAL A 428 -11.19 -3.49 -22.92
N THR A 429 -12.49 -3.74 -22.85
CA THR A 429 -13.20 -4.93 -23.39
C THR A 429 -13.69 -4.66 -24.80
N THR A 430 -13.09 -3.69 -25.50
CA THR A 430 -13.38 -3.46 -26.92
C THR A 430 -12.11 -3.65 -27.75
N VAL A 431 -12.17 -4.75 -28.52
CA VAL A 431 -11.43 -5.05 -29.76
C VAL A 431 -10.04 -5.67 -29.62
N SER A 432 -10.01 -7.01 -29.59
CA SER A 432 -9.37 -7.77 -30.68
C SER A 432 -10.01 -9.16 -30.79
N SER A 433 -10.97 -9.26 -31.70
CA SER A 433 -11.19 -10.45 -32.52
C SER A 433 -9.94 -10.82 -33.30
#